data_AF-A0A3M1Z4G5-F1
#
_entry.id   AF-A0A3M1Z4G5-F1
#
_cell.length_a   1.000
_cell.length_b   1.000
_cell.length_c   1.000
_cell.angle_alpha   90.00
_cell.angle_beta   90.00
_cell.angle_gamma   90.00
#
_symmetry.space_group_name_H-M   'P 1'
#
loop_
_entity.id
_entity.type
_entity.pdbx_description
1 polymer ?
#
loop_
_entity_poly.entity_id
_entity_poly.type
_entity_poly.pdbx_seq_one_letter_code
_entity_poly.pdbx_strand_id
1 'polypeptide(L)'
;MKQLLPHFHKKSVFAGIFLILFLTAFLHQFFPVINYFVNYDYISKELCENKDKPELKCHGKCYLQKELKKTSDNAPLKAIRLLVKKWFHSFYFENSSLSFNEHSTVNAASILYINNYRFLFEFTIVIPPEQFS
;
A
#
# COMPACT_ATOMS: atom_id res chain seq x y z
N MET A 1 33.24 12.94 51.04
CA MET A 1 32.03 12.11 50.98
C MET A 1 31.26 12.46 49.71
N LYS A 2 31.09 11.45 48.84
CA LYS A 2 30.12 11.33 47.74
C LYS A 2 30.16 12.38 46.61
N GLN A 3 30.86 11.99 45.53
CA GLN A 3 30.44 12.25 44.16
C GLN A 3 28.95 11.88 44.00
N LEU A 4 28.09 12.88 43.84
CA LEU A 4 26.69 12.72 43.44
C LEU A 4 26.48 13.61 42.21
N LEU A 5 26.66 13.07 41.00
CA LEU A 5 26.01 13.47 39.73
C LEU A 5 26.69 12.88 38.47
N PRO A 6 26.82 11.55 38.29
CA PRO A 6 27.09 10.96 36.96
C PRO A 6 25.84 10.35 36.30
N HIS A 7 24.65 10.44 36.91
CA HIS A 7 23.46 9.71 36.44
C HIS A 7 22.56 10.52 35.49
N PHE A 8 22.64 11.86 35.50
CA PHE A 8 21.76 12.73 34.69
C PHE A 8 22.25 12.85 33.23
N HIS A 9 23.56 12.96 33.02
CA HIS A 9 24.16 13.07 31.68
C HIS A 9 23.96 11.81 30.83
N LYS A 10 24.07 10.61 31.43
CA LYS A 10 23.88 9.33 30.72
C LYS A 10 22.46 9.15 30.17
N LYS A 11 21.44 9.60 30.91
CA LYS A 11 20.04 9.55 30.46
C LYS A 11 19.77 10.53 29.31
N SER A 12 20.36 11.72 29.37
CA SER A 12 20.21 12.75 28.34
C SER A 12 20.93 12.37 27.03
N VAL A 13 22.12 11.77 27.13
CA VAL A 13 22.83 11.21 25.97
C VAL A 13 22.07 10.03 25.36
N PHE A 14 21.54 9.12 26.18
CA PHE A 14 20.73 8.00 25.68
C PHE A 14 19.46 8.47 24.96
N ALA A 15 18.78 9.48 25.51
CA ALA A 15 17.62 10.10 24.86
C ALA A 15 17.99 10.75 23.51
N GLY A 16 19.14 11.42 23.43
CA GLY A 16 19.64 11.99 22.18
C GLY A 16 19.95 10.93 21.11
N ILE A 17 20.60 9.83 21.49
CA ILE A 17 20.88 8.71 20.57
C ILE A 17 19.57 8.10 20.06
N PHE A 18 18.61 7.85 20.95
CA PHE A 18 17.32 7.29 20.56
C PHE A 18 16.55 8.22 19.60
N LEU A 19 16.59 9.53 19.84
CA LEU A 19 16.00 10.54 18.94
C LEU A 19 16.63 10.50 17.55
N ILE A 20 17.96 10.45 17.47
CA ILE A 20 18.69 10.41 16.19
C ILE A 20 18.35 9.13 15.43
N LEU A 21 18.34 7.97 16.09
CA LEU A 21 17.97 6.69 15.48
C LEU A 21 16.53 6.73 14.93
N PHE A 22 15.60 7.30 15.69
CA PHE A 22 14.22 7.46 15.25
C PHE A 22 14.11 8.35 14.01
N LEU A 23 14.82 9.49 13.98
CA LEU A 23 14.86 10.38 12.82
C LEU A 23 15.43 9.69 11.58
N THR A 24 16.53 8.93 11.74
CA THR A 24 17.11 8.18 10.61
C THR A 24 16.17 7.09 10.08
N ALA A 25 15.44 6.40 10.97
CA ALA A 25 14.47 5.39 10.58
C ALA A 25 13.27 6.01 9.84
N PHE A 26 12.84 7.19 10.27
CA PHE A 26 11.78 7.93 9.59
C PHE A 26 12.22 8.41 8.21
N LEU A 27 13.42 9.00 8.10
CA LEU A 27 13.98 9.48 6.83
C LEU A 27 14.19 8.35 5.81
N HIS A 28 14.54 7.15 6.27
CA HIS A 28 14.70 5.98 5.40
C HIS A 28 13.44 5.69 4.58
N GLN A 29 12.24 5.88 5.14
CA GLN A 29 10.98 5.68 4.42
C GLN A 29 10.78 6.67 3.27
N PHE A 30 11.35 7.88 3.37
CA PHE A 30 11.24 8.93 2.36
C PHE A 30 12.44 8.99 1.40
N PHE A 31 13.49 8.24 1.68
CA PHE A 31 14.72 8.21 0.88
C PHE A 31 14.49 8.10 -0.64
N PRO A 32 13.68 7.16 -1.18
CA PRO A 32 13.48 7.04 -2.63
C PRO A 32 12.80 8.28 -3.24
N VAL A 33 11.92 8.95 -2.50
CA VAL A 33 11.25 10.18 -2.94
C VAL A 33 12.23 11.36 -2.94
N ILE A 34 13.02 11.51 -1.89
CA ILE A 34 14.04 12.56 -1.81
C ILE A 34 15.05 12.41 -2.94
N ASN A 35 15.54 11.18 -3.18
CA ASN A 35 16.47 10.87 -4.27
C ASN A 35 15.89 11.25 -5.65
N TYR A 36 14.59 11.02 -5.84
CA TYR A 36 13.90 11.41 -7.08
C TYR A 36 13.90 12.92 -7.32
N PHE A 37 13.64 13.72 -6.29
CA PHE A 37 13.64 15.18 -6.44
C PHE A 37 15.03 15.76 -6.62
N VAL A 38 16.02 15.26 -5.87
CA VAL A 38 17.41 15.74 -5.96
C VAL A 38 18.03 15.41 -7.32
N ASN A 39 17.78 14.19 -7.83
CA ASN A 39 18.34 13.71 -9.09
C ASN A 39 17.32 13.71 -10.24
N TYR A 40 16.32 14.60 -10.19
CA TYR A 40 15.19 14.59 -11.12
C TYR A 40 15.63 14.62 -12.59
N ASP A 41 16.56 15.51 -12.94
CA ASP A 41 17.04 15.63 -14.32
C ASP A 41 17.73 14.36 -14.81
N TYR A 42 18.60 13.78 -13.98
CA TYR A 42 19.27 12.52 -14.29
C TYR A 42 18.27 11.36 -14.42
N ILE A 43 17.33 11.26 -13.50
CA ILE A 43 16.34 10.18 -13.51
C ILE A 43 15.42 10.29 -14.73
N SER A 44 14.96 11.50 -15.06
CA SER A 44 14.11 11.74 -16.21
C SER A 44 14.83 11.50 -17.54
N LYS A 45 16.10 11.92 -17.65
CA LYS A 45 16.87 11.86 -18.92
C LYS A 45 17.61 10.55 -19.14
N GLU A 46 18.04 9.85 -18.09
CA GLU A 46 18.86 8.65 -18.19
C GLU A 46 18.10 7.38 -17.78
N LEU A 47 17.34 7.42 -16.68
CA LEU A 47 16.71 6.22 -16.09
C LEU A 47 15.24 5.98 -16.50
N CYS A 48 14.58 6.95 -17.12
CA CYS A 48 13.19 6.81 -17.57
C CYS A 48 13.11 5.86 -18.79
N GLU A 49 12.28 4.83 -18.75
CA GLU A 49 12.07 3.95 -19.92
C GLU A 49 11.11 4.55 -20.94
N ASN A 50 10.19 5.43 -20.50
CA ASN A 50 9.15 6.02 -21.34
C ASN A 50 9.59 7.36 -21.97
N LYS A 51 10.86 7.49 -22.36
CA LYS A 51 11.39 8.71 -23.02
C LYS A 51 10.77 8.93 -24.40
N ASP A 52 10.48 7.84 -25.11
CA ASP A 52 9.94 7.86 -26.47
C ASP A 52 8.42 8.12 -26.55
N LYS A 53 7.75 8.23 -25.39
CA LYS A 53 6.29 8.43 -25.26
C LYS A 53 5.99 9.72 -24.48
N PRO A 54 6.25 10.91 -25.05
CA PRO A 54 6.07 12.19 -24.37
C PRO A 54 4.61 12.47 -23.95
N GLU A 55 3.64 11.86 -24.62
CA GLU A 55 2.21 11.96 -24.30
C GLU A 55 1.88 11.44 -22.88
N LEU A 56 2.69 10.53 -22.35
CA LEU A 56 2.48 9.94 -21.01
C LEU A 56 2.91 10.85 -19.86
N LYS A 57 3.68 11.92 -20.14
CA LYS A 57 4.21 12.85 -19.12
C LYS A 57 4.83 12.09 -17.91
N CYS A 58 5.63 11.06 -18.22
CA CYS A 58 6.23 10.16 -17.23
C CYS A 58 7.25 10.89 -16.36
N HIS A 59 8.21 11.58 -16.97
CA HIS A 59 9.26 12.34 -16.26
C HIS A 59 10.02 11.52 -15.19
N GLY A 60 10.30 10.24 -15.46
CA GLY A 60 11.02 9.38 -14.52
C GLY A 60 10.17 8.78 -13.39
N LYS A 61 8.85 9.01 -13.37
CA LYS A 61 7.93 8.40 -12.38
C LYS A 61 7.94 6.87 -12.41
N CYS A 62 8.20 6.26 -13.57
CA CYS A 62 8.33 4.80 -13.70
C CYS A 62 9.48 4.25 -12.84
N TYR A 63 10.62 4.94 -12.80
CA TYR A 63 11.76 4.59 -11.97
C TYR A 63 11.43 4.73 -10.48
N LEU A 64 10.80 5.84 -10.07
CA LEU A 64 10.37 6.04 -8.69
C LEU A 64 9.42 4.94 -8.22
N GLN A 65 8.46 4.54 -9.07
CA GLN A 65 7.53 3.46 -8.75
C GLN A 65 8.26 2.12 -8.56
N LYS A 66 9.27 1.82 -9.37
CA LYS A 66 10.11 0.62 -9.21
C LYS A 66 10.85 0.63 -7.87
N GLU A 67 11.46 1.75 -7.48
CA GLU A 67 12.16 1.87 -6.18
C GLU A 67 11.21 1.74 -4.97
N LEU A 68 10.00 2.30 -5.06
CA LEU A 68 8.99 2.17 -4.01
C LEU A 68 8.50 0.71 -3.86
N LYS A 69 8.36 -0.04 -4.96
CA LYS A 69 8.01 -1.47 -4.92
C LYS A 69 9.10 -2.30 -4.26
N LYS A 70 10.38 -2.07 -4.58
CA LYS A 70 11.52 -2.75 -3.94
C LYS A 70 11.52 -2.59 -2.42
N THR A 71 11.22 -1.39 -1.93
CA THR A 71 11.12 -1.10 -0.49
C THR A 71 9.93 -1.83 0.17
N SER A 72 8.87 -2.07 -0.60
CA SER A 72 7.65 -2.79 -0.19
C SER A 72 7.83 -4.31 -0.15
N ASP A 73 8.65 -4.86 -1.03
CA ASP A 73 8.78 -6.31 -1.25
C ASP A 73 9.75 -7.01 -0.29
N ASN A 74 10.27 -6.28 0.70
CA ASN A 74 10.99 -6.86 1.84
C ASN A 74 10.14 -7.97 2.47
N ALA A 75 10.62 -9.22 2.39
CA ALA A 75 9.91 -10.44 2.82
C ALA A 75 9.19 -10.36 4.19
N PRO A 76 9.75 -9.75 5.25
CA PRO A 76 9.03 -9.59 6.52
C PRO A 76 7.83 -8.64 6.43
N LEU A 77 7.90 -7.57 5.62
CA LEU A 77 6.78 -6.63 5.44
C LEU A 77 5.62 -7.26 4.65
N LYS A 78 5.91 -8.14 3.68
CA LYS A 78 4.87 -8.81 2.87
C LYS A 78 3.98 -9.71 3.72
N ALA A 79 4.56 -10.49 4.63
CA ALA A 79 3.82 -11.35 5.54
C ALA A 79 2.92 -10.53 6.49
N ILE A 80 3.47 -9.47 7.11
CA ILE A 80 2.71 -8.57 7.99
C ILE A 80 1.55 -7.91 7.21
N ARG A 81 1.80 -7.45 5.97
CA ARG A 81 0.77 -6.83 5.12
C ARG A 81 -0.36 -7.79 4.75
N LEU A 82 -0.06 -9.07 4.51
CA LEU A 82 -1.06 -10.11 4.24
C LEU A 82 -1.92 -10.40 5.47
N LEU A 83 -1.30 -10.49 6.65
CA LEU A 83 -2.02 -10.63 7.91
C LEU A 83 -2.95 -9.44 8.11
N VAL A 84 -2.43 -8.21 8.04
CA VAL A 84 -3.20 -6.99 8.20
C VAL A 84 -4.38 -6.92 7.21
N LYS A 85 -4.16 -7.23 5.92
CA LYS A 85 -5.25 -7.31 4.93
C LYS A 85 -6.32 -8.35 5.30
N LYS A 86 -5.91 -9.52 5.79
CA LYS A 86 -6.82 -10.58 6.25
C LYS A 86 -7.65 -10.13 7.46
N TRP A 87 -7.02 -9.45 8.42
CA TRP A 87 -7.71 -8.86 9.57
C TRP A 87 -8.74 -7.81 9.16
N PHE A 88 -8.38 -6.90 8.25
CA PHE A 88 -9.33 -5.92 7.73
C PHE A 88 -10.50 -6.57 7.00
N HIS A 89 -10.26 -7.56 6.13
CA HIS A 89 -11.35 -8.24 5.43
C HIS A 89 -12.30 -8.98 6.38
N SER A 90 -11.76 -9.63 7.42
CA SER A 90 -12.58 -10.35 8.42
C SER A 90 -13.48 -9.43 9.25
N PHE A 91 -13.11 -8.17 9.41
CA PHE A 91 -13.85 -7.21 10.24
C PHE A 91 -15.13 -6.67 9.54
N TYR A 92 -15.22 -6.74 8.21
CA TYR A 92 -16.34 -6.18 7.45
C TYR A 92 -17.52 -7.14 7.22
N PHE A 93 -17.41 -8.44 7.51
CA PHE A 93 -18.39 -9.45 7.06
C PHE A 93 -19.50 -9.80 8.08
N GLU A 94 -19.46 -9.31 9.32
CA GLU A 94 -20.33 -9.88 10.37
C GLU A 94 -21.78 -9.34 10.46
N ASN A 95 -22.32 -8.65 9.45
CA ASN A 95 -23.66 -8.02 9.57
C ASN A 95 -24.61 -8.28 8.40
N SER A 96 -24.78 -9.53 7.96
CA SER A 96 -25.95 -9.88 7.14
C SER A 96 -26.45 -11.30 7.41
N SER A 97 -27.36 -11.47 8.36
CA SER A 97 -28.21 -12.66 8.44
C SER A 97 -29.38 -12.51 7.47
N LEU A 98 -29.34 -13.21 6.34
CA LEU A 98 -30.48 -13.39 5.42
C LEU A 98 -31.14 -14.73 5.74
N SER A 99 -32.32 -14.70 6.36
CA SER A 99 -33.20 -15.85 6.50
C SER A 99 -34.09 -15.98 5.26
N PHE A 100 -33.91 -17.04 4.48
CA PHE A 100 -34.78 -17.36 3.33
C PHE A 100 -35.79 -18.43 3.76
N ASN A 101 -37.07 -18.07 3.84
CA ASN A 101 -38.14 -19.03 3.99
C ASN A 101 -38.52 -19.56 2.60
N GLU A 102 -38.09 -20.77 2.27
CA GLU A 102 -38.56 -21.45 1.08
C GLU A 102 -40.01 -21.91 1.28
N HIS A 103 -40.95 -21.23 0.62
CA HIS A 103 -42.17 -21.88 0.19
C HIS A 103 -42.82 -21.11 -0.96
N SER A 104 -42.74 -21.66 -2.17
CA SER A 104 -43.87 -21.74 -3.12
C SER A 104 -43.45 -22.48 -4.38
N THR A 105 -44.18 -23.55 -4.66
CA THR A 105 -44.19 -24.28 -5.93
C THR A 105 -44.78 -23.37 -7.02
N VAL A 106 -44.10 -23.19 -8.15
CA VAL A 106 -44.67 -22.45 -9.29
C VAL A 106 -44.74 -23.37 -10.51
N ASN A 107 -45.98 -23.60 -10.95
CA ASN A 107 -46.34 -24.37 -12.12
C ASN A 107 -45.92 -23.65 -13.42
N ALA A 108 -45.46 -24.47 -14.38
CA ALA A 108 -44.95 -24.07 -15.68
C ALA A 108 -46.06 -23.51 -16.60
N ALA A 109 -46.28 -22.20 -16.60
CA ALA A 109 -46.99 -21.51 -17.69
C ALA A 109 -46.77 -19.99 -17.64
N SER A 110 -45.52 -19.57 -17.80
CA SER A 110 -45.10 -18.30 -18.42
C SER A 110 -43.62 -18.15 -18.12
N ILE A 111 -42.81 -18.06 -19.18
CA ILE A 111 -41.42 -17.62 -19.05
C ILE A 111 -41.49 -16.13 -18.69
N LEU A 112 -41.74 -15.83 -17.42
CA LEU A 112 -41.56 -14.51 -16.86
C LEU A 112 -40.06 -14.35 -16.64
N TYR A 113 -39.45 -13.48 -17.44
CA TYR A 113 -38.06 -13.09 -17.23
C TYR A 113 -37.96 -12.35 -15.90
N ILE A 114 -37.49 -13.05 -14.87
CA ILE A 114 -37.12 -12.44 -13.60
C ILE A 114 -35.68 -11.95 -13.75
N ASN A 115 -35.50 -10.64 -13.93
CA ASN A 115 -34.18 -10.05 -13.90
C ASN A 115 -33.71 -9.88 -12.44
N ASN A 116 -32.96 -10.86 -11.94
CA ASN A 116 -32.30 -10.78 -10.64
C ASN A 116 -30.97 -10.00 -10.70
N TYR A 117 -30.79 -9.10 -11.69
CA TYR A 117 -29.61 -8.25 -11.76
C TYR A 117 -29.58 -7.29 -10.58
N ARG A 118 -28.81 -7.68 -9.58
CA ARG A 118 -28.34 -6.82 -8.53
C ARG A 118 -27.01 -6.26 -9.00
N PHE A 119 -26.98 -4.98 -9.34
CA PHE A 119 -25.73 -4.27 -9.61
C PHE A 119 -24.90 -4.26 -8.32
N LEU A 120 -24.06 -5.27 -8.17
CA LEU A 120 -22.95 -5.23 -7.23
C LEU A 120 -21.90 -4.35 -7.91
N PHE A 121 -21.79 -3.10 -7.47
CA PHE A 121 -20.63 -2.27 -7.79
C PHE A 121 -19.43 -2.86 -7.04
N GLU A 122 -18.91 -3.96 -7.57
CA GLU A 122 -17.68 -4.56 -7.12
C GLU A 122 -16.57 -3.62 -7.58
N PHE A 123 -15.97 -2.85 -6.67
CA PHE A 123 -14.74 -2.10 -6.95
C PHE A 123 -13.57 -3.11 -7.08
N THR A 124 -13.65 -3.99 -8.07
CA THR A 124 -12.47 -4.69 -8.55
C THR A 124 -11.69 -3.65 -9.33
N ILE A 125 -10.63 -3.15 -8.69
CA ILE A 125 -9.59 -2.43 -9.40
C ILE A 125 -9.03 -3.44 -10.40
N VAL A 126 -9.52 -3.40 -11.63
CA VAL A 126 -8.91 -4.10 -12.75
C VAL A 126 -7.55 -3.43 -12.92
N ILE A 127 -6.53 -4.01 -12.31
CA ILE A 127 -5.15 -3.57 -12.51
C ILE A 127 -4.79 -4.10 -13.90
N PRO A 128 -4.64 -3.25 -14.93
CA PRO A 128 -4.17 -3.71 -16.22
C PRO A 128 -2.81 -4.41 -16.05
N PRO A 129 -2.54 -5.51 -16.77
CA PRO A 129 -1.25 -6.18 -16.69
C PRO A 129 -0.15 -5.17 -17.00
N GLU A 130 0.93 -5.22 -16.21
CA GLU A 130 2.11 -4.38 -16.44
C GLU A 130 2.55 -4.61 -17.89
N GLN A 131 2.35 -3.60 -18.73
CA GLN A 131 2.84 -3.64 -20.09
C GLN A 131 4.36 -3.61 -19.99
N PHE A 132 4.97 -4.74 -20.34
CA PHE A 132 6.41 -4.89 -20.45
C PHE A 132 6.94 -3.81 -21.40
N SER A 133 7.77 -2.93 -20.85
CA SER A 133 8.78 -2.15 -21.56
C SER A 133 9.99 -2.02 -20.64
#